data_AF-A0A2T5PEK5-F1
#
_entry.id   AF-A0A2T5PEK5-F1
#
_cell.length_a   1.000
_cell.length_b   1.000
_cell.length_c   1.000
_cell.angle_alpha   90.00
_cell.angle_beta   90.00
_cell.angle_gamma   90.00
#
_symmetry.space_group_name_H-M   'P 1'
#
loop_
_entity.id
_entity.type
_entity.pdbx_description
1 polymer ?
#
loop_
_entity_poly.entity_id
_entity_poly.type
_entity_poly.pdbx_seq_one_letter_code
_entity_poly.pdbx_strand_id
1 'polypeptide(L)' 'MSDEVDPLAQGAARPLPTRGEGCLQRYDPDELSEQHGTDFPGASELWRQVERDQAGPDKAPD' A
#
# COMPACT_ATOMS: atom_id res chain seq x y z
N MET A 1 0.56 14.43 33.26
CA MET A 1 -0.41 14.40 32.14
C MET A 1 0.45 14.18 30.91
N SER A 2 0.49 13.03 30.24
CA SER A 2 -0.41 11.89 30.21
C SER A 2 0.40 10.72 29.63
N ASP A 3 0.64 9.67 30.42
CA ASP A 3 1.20 8.40 29.94
C ASP A 3 0.10 7.33 29.87
N GLU A 4 -1.11 7.76 29.48
CA GLU A 4 -2.17 6.86 29.03
C GLU A 4 -2.01 6.77 27.52
N VAL A 5 -1.56 5.61 27.02
CA VAL A 5 -1.47 5.38 25.57
C VAL A 5 -2.88 5.45 25.02
N ASP A 6 -3.17 6.48 24.21
CA ASP A 6 -4.45 6.65 23.55
C ASP A 6 -4.82 5.36 22.80
N PRO A 7 -5.94 4.69 23.14
CA PRO A 7 -6.38 3.46 22.47
C PRO A 7 -6.50 3.63 20.94
N LEU A 8 -6.80 4.83 20.45
CA LEU A 8 -6.83 5.13 19.03
C LEU A 8 -5.43 5.09 18.40
N ALA A 9 -4.41 5.54 19.14
CA ALA A 9 -3.03 5.54 18.69
C ALA A 9 -2.44 4.11 18.57
N GLN A 10 -3.02 3.14 19.27
CA GLN A 10 -2.59 1.73 19.21
C GLN A 10 -3.03 1.03 17.91
N GLY A 11 -4.15 1.43 17.32
CA GLY A 11 -4.65 0.89 16.06
C GLY A 11 -4.22 1.68 14.82
N ALA A 12 -3.59 2.84 15.00
CA ALA A 12 -3.21 3.72 13.91
C ALA A 12 -1.91 3.22 13.23
N ALA A 13 -1.99 2.99 11.92
CA ALA A 13 -0.79 2.84 11.10
C ALA A 13 -0.02 4.17 11.05
N ARG A 14 1.32 4.11 11.16
CA ARG A 14 2.18 5.30 11.08
C ARG A 14 3.11 5.18 9.88
N PRO A 15 3.28 6.25 9.08
CA PRO A 15 4.23 6.24 7.99
C PRO A 15 5.67 6.23 8.53
N LEU A 16 6.59 5.75 7.69
CA LEU A 16 8.02 5.89 7.95
C LEU A 16 8.46 7.35 7.95
N PRO A 17 9.57 7.68 8.61
CA PRO A 17 10.16 9.01 8.54
C PRO A 17 10.40 9.49 7.10
N THR A 18 10.31 10.80 6.89
CA THR A 18 10.58 11.44 5.60
C THR A 18 11.78 12.39 5.68
N ARG A 19 12.48 12.57 4.57
CA ARG A 19 13.55 13.56 4.34
C ARG A 19 13.14 14.57 3.27
N GLY A 20 13.64 15.79 3.37
CA GLY A 20 13.31 16.89 2.46
C GLY A 20 12.00 17.60 2.83
N GLU A 21 11.73 18.73 2.17
CA GLU A 21 10.62 19.63 2.51
C GLU A 21 9.73 19.88 1.28
N GLY A 22 8.45 20.14 1.52
CA GLY A 22 7.47 20.47 0.48
C GLY A 22 7.42 19.43 -0.65
N CYS A 23 7.53 19.87 -1.90
CA CYS A 23 7.46 19.00 -3.08
C CYS A 23 8.65 18.02 -3.22
N LEU A 24 9.71 18.18 -2.41
CA LEU A 24 10.88 17.30 -2.43
C LEU A 24 10.87 16.28 -1.27
N GLN A 25 9.80 16.25 -0.49
CA GLN A 25 9.66 15.30 0.61
C GLN A 25 9.58 13.86 0.08
N ARG A 26 10.38 12.97 0.66
CA ARG A 26 10.43 11.53 0.33
C ARG A 26 10.65 10.70 1.59
N TYR A 27 10.28 9.42 1.58
CA TYR A 27 10.63 8.51 2.67
C TYR A 27 12.15 8.41 2.84
N ASP A 28 12.60 8.28 4.09
CA ASP A 28 14.00 8.06 4.41
C ASP A 28 14.44 6.67 3.90
N PRO A 29 15.35 6.59 2.92
CA PRO A 29 15.80 5.30 2.39
C PRO A 29 16.49 4.43 3.44
N ASP A 30 17.06 5.04 4.49
CA ASP A 30 17.73 4.30 5.57
C ASP A 30 16.70 3.60 6.49
N GLU A 31 15.44 4.06 6.47
CA GLU A 31 14.32 3.49 7.22
C GLU A 31 13.47 2.53 6.37
N LEU A 32 13.72 2.48 5.05
CA LEU A 32 13.07 1.51 4.16
C LEU A 32 13.71 0.13 4.33
N SER A 33 12.87 -0.90 4.38
CA SER A 33 13.30 -2.30 4.46
C SER A 33 12.35 -3.18 3.65
N GLU A 34 12.67 -4.46 3.50
CA GLU A 34 11.88 -5.40 2.70
C GLU A 34 10.42 -5.51 3.18
N GLN A 35 10.17 -5.34 4.49
CA GLN A 35 8.83 -5.33 5.07
C GLN A 35 7.99 -4.10 4.62
N HIS A 36 8.67 -3.03 4.18
CA HIS A 36 8.06 -1.81 3.66
C HIS A 36 7.90 -1.86 2.14
N GLY A 37 8.61 -2.79 1.48
CA GLY A 37 8.39 -3.14 0.09
C GLY A 37 7.08 -3.90 -0.08
N THR A 38 6.58 -3.94 -1.31
CA THR A 38 5.34 -4.66 -1.60
C THR A 38 5.60 -5.82 -2.53
N ASP A 39 5.93 -6.96 -1.92
CA ASP A 39 5.80 -8.24 -2.59
C ASP A 39 4.34 -8.66 -2.53
N PHE A 40 3.68 -8.64 -3.68
CA PHE A 40 2.30 -9.09 -3.82
C PHE A 40 2.27 -10.38 -4.62
N PRO A 41 2.61 -11.54 -4.01
CA PRO A 41 2.75 -12.80 -4.74
C PRO A 41 1.45 -13.21 -5.46
N GLY A 42 0.28 -12.76 -4.97
CA GLY A 42 -1.03 -12.99 -5.57
C GLY A 42 -1.50 -11.93 -6.58
N ALA A 43 -0.79 -10.81 -6.77
CA ALA A 43 -1.29 -9.71 -7.60
C ALA A 43 -1.53 -10.11 -9.06
N SER A 44 -0.64 -10.93 -9.63
CA SER A 44 -0.80 -11.38 -11.02
C SER A 44 -2.03 -12.26 -11.22
N GLU A 45 -2.35 -13.11 -10.24
CA GLU A 45 -3.51 -14.00 -10.29
C GLU A 45 -4.82 -13.23 -10.09
N LEU A 46 -4.83 -12.31 -9.13
CA LEU A 46 -5.94 -11.39 -8.91
C LEU A 46 -6.22 -10.57 -10.17
N TRP A 47 -5.19 -10.05 -10.82
CA TRP A 47 -5.34 -9.29 -12.06
C TRP A 47 -6.03 -10.10 -13.17
N ARG A 48 -5.59 -11.35 -13.38
CA ARG A 48 -6.24 -12.25 -14.36
C ARG A 48 -7.70 -12.52 -14.01
N GLN A 49 -8.06 -12.59 -12.73
CA GLN A 49 -9.45 -12.74 -12.32
C GLN A 49 -10.26 -11.49 -12.65
N VAL A 50 -9.75 -10.31 -12.29
CA VAL A 50 -10.38 -9.02 -12.60
C VAL A 50 -10.60 -8.86 -14.11
N GLU A 51 -9.62 -9.23 -14.93
CA GLU A 51 -9.77 -9.20 -16.39
C GLU A 51 -10.87 -10.13 -16.91
N ARG A 52 -10.98 -11.36 -16.37
CA ARG A 52 -12.06 -12.30 -16.74
C ARG A 52 -13.43 -11.79 -16.32
N ASP A 53 -13.54 -11.24 -15.12
CA ASP A 53 -14.79 -10.70 -14.58
C ASP A 53 -15.24 -9.46 -15.37
N GLN A 54 -14.30 -8.66 -15.89
CA GLN A 54 -14.58 -7.52 -16.76
C GLN A 54 -14.85 -7.90 -18.23
N ALA A 55 -14.35 -9.04 -18.70
CA ALA A 55 -14.55 -9.53 -20.06
C ALA A 55 -15.92 -10.21 -20.26
N GLY A 56 -16.99 -9.66 -19.67
CA GLY A 56 -18.36 -10.13 -19.83
C GLY A 56 -18.79 -10.32 -21.31
N PRO A 57 -19.96 -10.93 -21.57
CA PRO A 57 -20.35 -11.53 -22.87
C PRO A 57 -20.34 -10.59 -24.09
N ASP A 58 -20.15 -9.29 -23.89
CA ASP A 58 -20.05 -8.24 -24.90
C ASP A 58 -18.68 -8.20 -25.63
N LYS A 59 -17.71 -9.04 -25.22
CA LYS A 59 -16.38 -9.16 -25.84
C LYS A 59 -16.18 -10.43 -26.67
N ALA A 60 -17.24 -11.09 -27.11
CA ALA A 60 -17.14 -12.16 -28.11
C ALA A 60 -16.84 -11.55 -29.50
N PRO A 61 -15.74 -11.93 -30.18
CA PRO A 61 -15.55 -11.54 -31.58
C PRO A 61 -16.57 -12.27 -32.47
N ASP A 62 -17.17 -11.55 -33.43
CA ASP A 62 -18.00 -12.09 -34.52
C ASP A 62 -17.27 -13.18 -35.32
#